data_AF-A0A1G0Y7U6-F1
#
_entry.id   AF-A0A1G0Y7U6-F1
#
_cell.length_a   1.000
_cell.length_b   1.000
_cell.length_c   1.000
_cell.angle_alpha   90.00
_cell.angle_beta   90.00
_cell.angle_gamma   90.00
#
_symmetry.space_group_name_H-M   'P 1'
#
loop_
_entity.id
_entity.type
_entity.pdbx_description
1 polymer ?
#
loop_
_entity_poly.entity_id
_entity_poly.type
_entity_poly.pdbx_seq_one_letter_code
_entity_poly.pdbx_strand_id
1 'polypeptide(L)'
;MPSEKSRYRNRGPSAPVGMNQLRNHLNLFTQEHLIEIVWLSAQSNSTLWKSLSAHIGILLANGDWEKTVAAVDFALYLPDVVRYTEHGHGIIIFEMINALEILYEKGNKEFALRTGEYILESGQAVHEYFEDDWEWSCALEDMKKWICNKK
;
A
#
# COMPACT_ATOMS: atom_id res chain seq x y z
N MET A 1 -15.67 38.34 12.10
CA MET A 1 -14.89 38.14 10.85
C MET A 1 -13.45 37.85 11.24
N PRO A 2 -12.90 36.66 10.95
CA PRO A 2 -11.49 36.39 11.24
C PRO A 2 -10.62 37.22 10.28
N SER A 3 -9.59 37.88 10.83
CA SER A 3 -8.70 38.73 10.05
C SER A 3 -7.87 37.90 9.06
N GLU A 4 -7.65 38.45 7.86
CA GLU A 4 -6.84 37.87 6.76
C GLU A 4 -5.40 37.50 7.18
N LYS A 5 -4.94 37.99 8.34
CA LYS A 5 -3.61 37.71 8.90
C LYS A 5 -3.45 36.30 9.50
N SER A 6 -4.51 35.51 9.62
CA SER A 6 -4.43 34.12 10.13
C SER A 6 -4.13 33.07 9.05
N ARG A 7 -4.20 33.40 7.76
CA ARG A 7 -4.02 32.41 6.67
C ARG A 7 -2.56 32.07 6.31
N TYR A 8 -1.57 32.76 6.88
CA TYR A 8 -0.18 32.66 6.41
C TYR A 8 0.87 32.26 7.46
N ARG A 9 0.47 31.85 8.67
CA ARG A 9 1.41 31.34 9.68
C ARG A 9 1.20 29.85 9.90
N ASN A 10 1.67 29.04 8.95
CA ASN A 10 2.03 27.62 9.15
C ASN A 10 2.79 27.10 7.92
N ARG A 11 3.82 27.83 7.48
CA ARG A 11 4.86 27.22 6.64
C ARG A 11 6.02 26.91 7.57
N GLY A 12 6.10 25.64 7.97
CA GLY A 12 7.30 25.09 8.57
C GLY A 12 8.53 25.33 7.67
N PRO A 13 9.72 24.96 8.13
CA PRO A 13 10.95 25.19 7.38
C PRO A 13 10.80 24.66 5.94
N SER A 14 11.22 25.48 4.98
CA SER A 14 11.25 25.12 3.57
C SER A 14 12.05 23.83 3.41
N ALA A 15 11.57 22.91 2.56
CA ALA A 15 12.33 21.71 2.23
C ALA A 15 13.75 22.12 1.78
N PRO A 16 14.81 21.55 2.38
CA PRO A 16 16.19 21.94 2.08
C PRO A 16 16.61 21.56 0.66
N VAL A 17 15.81 20.73 0.00
CA VAL A 17 16.04 20.22 -1.36
C VAL A 17 14.76 20.40 -2.15
N GLY A 18 14.86 21.00 -3.34
CA GLY A 18 13.73 21.15 -4.24
C GLY A 18 13.39 19.84 -4.96
N MET A 19 12.12 19.68 -5.39
CA MET A 19 11.66 18.47 -6.10
C MET A 19 12.52 18.13 -7.34
N ASN A 20 13.06 19.12 -8.05
CA ASN A 20 13.95 18.89 -9.19
C ASN A 20 15.31 18.31 -8.78
N GLN A 21 15.87 18.75 -7.65
CA GLN A 21 17.12 18.21 -7.11
C GLN A 21 16.91 16.78 -6.61
N LEU A 22 15.79 16.53 -5.92
CA LEU A 22 15.40 15.17 -5.51
C LEU A 22 15.25 14.26 -6.73
N ARG A 23 14.50 14.68 -7.75
CA ARG A 23 14.31 13.90 -8.98
C ARG A 23 15.63 13.60 -9.69
N ASN A 24 16.50 14.60 -9.80
CA ASN A 24 17.83 14.41 -10.38
C ASN A 24 18.65 13.42 -9.56
N HIS A 25 18.57 13.49 -8.23
CA HIS A 25 19.24 12.55 -7.34
C HIS A 25 18.68 11.13 -7.48
N LEU A 26 17.35 10.97 -7.57
CA LEU A 26 16.70 9.68 -7.79
C LEU A 26 17.08 9.06 -9.13
N ASN A 27 17.22 9.88 -10.19
CA ASN A 27 17.68 9.42 -11.51
C ASN A 27 19.15 8.96 -11.52
N LEU A 28 19.96 9.34 -10.52
CA LEU A 28 21.34 8.90 -10.40
C LEU A 28 21.45 7.52 -9.73
N PHE A 29 20.39 7.04 -9.07
CA PHE A 29 20.41 5.69 -8.51
C PHE A 29 20.31 4.65 -9.63
N THR A 30 21.23 3.69 -9.60
CA THR A 30 21.08 2.47 -10.38
C THR A 30 19.92 1.65 -9.80
N GLN A 31 19.34 0.77 -10.62
CA GLN A 31 18.32 -0.16 -10.14
C GLN A 31 18.82 -0.98 -8.93
N GLU A 32 20.08 -1.39 -8.94
CA GLU A 32 20.71 -2.12 -7.83
C GLU A 32 20.74 -1.30 -6.54
N HIS A 33 21.12 -0.02 -6.60
CA HIS A 33 21.09 0.86 -5.43
C HIS A 33 19.66 1.09 -4.92
N LEU A 34 18.68 1.25 -5.81
CA LEU A 34 17.28 1.37 -5.41
C LEU A 34 16.79 0.11 -4.71
N ILE A 35 17.14 -1.07 -5.23
CA ILE A 35 16.81 -2.36 -4.61
C ILE A 35 17.43 -2.45 -3.21
N GLU A 36 18.70 -2.07 -3.05
CA GLU A 36 19.37 -2.09 -1.74
C GLU A 36 18.70 -1.13 -0.74
N ILE A 37 18.36 0.10 -1.17
CA ILE A 37 17.66 1.07 -0.33
C ILE A 37 16.29 0.54 0.09
N VAL A 38 15.51 -0.01 -0.85
CA VAL A 38 14.19 -0.59 -0.56
C VAL A 38 14.32 -1.77 0.40
N TRP A 39 15.30 -2.64 0.18
CA TRP A 39 15.58 -3.79 1.04
C TRP A 39 15.93 -3.37 2.47
N LEU A 40 16.87 -2.43 2.64
CA LEU A 40 17.25 -1.89 3.95
C LEU A 40 16.07 -1.20 4.63
N SER A 41 15.28 -0.44 3.87
CA SER A 41 14.10 0.26 4.40
C SER A 41 13.03 -0.74 4.86
N ALA A 42 12.79 -1.81 4.11
CA ALA A 42 11.81 -2.83 4.45
C ALA A 42 12.15 -3.57 5.75
N GLN A 43 13.43 -3.66 6.13
CA GLN A 43 13.83 -4.27 7.41
C GLN A 43 13.36 -3.48 8.64
N SER A 44 13.15 -2.17 8.49
CA SER A 44 12.80 -1.27 9.60
C SER A 44 11.40 -0.66 9.47
N ASN A 45 10.75 -0.84 8.33
CA ASN A 45 9.41 -0.35 8.05
C ASN A 45 8.44 -1.53 7.82
N SER A 46 7.61 -1.81 8.82
CA SER A 46 6.65 -2.92 8.82
C SER A 46 5.65 -2.83 7.67
N THR A 47 5.14 -1.64 7.38
CA THR A 47 4.17 -1.39 6.31
C THR A 47 4.77 -1.71 4.95
N LEU A 48 5.99 -1.22 4.66
CA LEU A 48 6.70 -1.52 3.43
C LEU A 48 6.98 -3.03 3.29
N TRP A 49 7.40 -3.68 4.37
CA TRP A 49 7.64 -5.13 4.35
C TRP A 49 6.37 -5.92 4.04
N LYS A 50 5.25 -5.56 4.67
CA LYS A 50 3.94 -6.19 4.44
C LYS A 50 3.47 -6.00 3.00
N SER A 51 3.57 -4.77 2.45
CA SER A 51 3.22 -4.48 1.06
C SER A 51 4.03 -5.32 0.07
N LEU A 52 5.35 -5.34 0.22
CA LEU A 52 6.23 -6.12 -0.66
C LEU A 52 5.97 -7.63 -0.53
N SER A 53 5.77 -8.12 0.69
CA SER A 53 5.49 -9.54 0.95
C SER A 53 4.16 -9.98 0.34
N ALA A 54 3.12 -9.16 0.45
CA ALA A 54 1.84 -9.42 -0.21
C ALA A 54 1.99 -9.49 -1.72
N HIS A 55 2.60 -8.46 -2.32
CA HIS A 55 2.77 -8.36 -3.76
C HIS A 55 3.54 -9.57 -4.31
N ILE A 56 4.71 -9.85 -3.75
CA ILE A 56 5.57 -10.95 -4.17
C ILE A 56 4.89 -12.30 -3.90
N GLY A 57 4.28 -12.46 -2.71
CA GLY A 57 3.62 -13.70 -2.31
C GLY A 57 2.45 -14.08 -3.22
N ILE A 58 1.60 -13.11 -3.56
CA ILE A 58 0.48 -13.29 -4.51
C ILE A 58 1.00 -13.73 -5.89
N LEU A 59 2.06 -13.08 -6.40
CA LEU A 59 2.63 -13.42 -7.71
C LEU A 59 3.31 -14.80 -7.72
N LEU A 60 4.06 -15.13 -6.67
CA LEU A 60 4.78 -16.40 -6.56
C LEU A 60 3.86 -17.59 -6.27
N ALA A 61 2.70 -17.36 -5.66
CA ALA A 61 1.70 -18.39 -5.44
C ALA A 61 1.23 -19.03 -6.77
N ASN A 62 1.27 -18.30 -7.88
CA ASN A 62 1.00 -18.81 -9.23
C ASN A 62 -0.31 -19.63 -9.33
N GLY A 63 -1.38 -19.13 -8.70
CA GLY A 63 -2.70 -19.78 -8.67
C GLY A 63 -2.94 -20.71 -7.48
N ASP A 64 -1.96 -20.90 -6.60
CA ASP A 64 -2.09 -21.65 -5.35
C ASP A 64 -2.85 -20.81 -4.30
N TRP A 65 -4.11 -21.16 -4.06
CA TRP A 65 -4.99 -20.40 -3.19
C TRP A 65 -4.49 -20.31 -1.74
N GLU A 66 -3.97 -21.40 -1.17
CA GLU A 66 -3.52 -21.42 0.22
C GLU A 66 -2.33 -20.49 0.44
N LYS A 67 -1.39 -20.46 -0.51
CA LYS A 67 -0.24 -19.55 -0.46
C LYS A 67 -0.65 -18.10 -0.63
N THR A 68 -1.61 -17.83 -1.52
CA THR A 68 -2.16 -16.48 -1.70
C THR A 68 -2.84 -15.99 -0.42
N VAL A 69 -3.68 -16.81 0.20
CA VAL A 69 -4.32 -16.49 1.48
C VAL A 69 -3.28 -16.19 2.55
N ALA A 70 -2.27 -17.05 2.71
CA ALA A 70 -1.20 -16.82 3.68
C ALA A 70 -0.45 -15.49 3.47
N ALA A 71 -0.19 -15.11 2.21
CA ALA A 71 0.46 -13.84 1.89
C ALA A 71 -0.44 -12.63 2.23
N VAL A 72 -1.74 -12.72 1.95
CA VAL A 72 -2.73 -11.68 2.28
C VAL A 72 -2.87 -11.55 3.79
N ASP A 73 -3.08 -12.65 4.51
CA ASP A 73 -3.27 -12.65 5.96
C ASP A 73 -2.06 -12.07 6.69
N PHE A 74 -0.84 -12.45 6.28
CA PHE A 74 0.38 -11.88 6.84
C PHE A 74 0.43 -10.35 6.67
N ALA A 75 0.09 -9.85 5.49
CA ALA A 75 0.15 -8.43 5.20
C ALA A 75 -0.92 -7.64 5.94
N LEU A 76 -2.12 -8.19 6.08
CA LEU A 76 -3.25 -7.57 6.79
C LEU A 76 -3.24 -7.78 8.31
N TYR A 77 -2.33 -8.60 8.85
CA TYR A 77 -2.22 -8.83 10.29
C TYR A 77 -1.71 -7.60 11.06
N LEU A 78 -2.58 -6.87 11.76
CA LEU A 78 -2.21 -5.73 12.60
C LEU A 78 -2.35 -6.14 14.08
N PRO A 79 -1.24 -6.45 14.78
CA PRO A 79 -1.32 -6.97 16.15
C PRO A 79 -1.79 -5.95 17.19
N ASP A 80 -1.62 -4.66 16.87
CA ASP A 80 -1.92 -3.53 17.75
C ASP A 80 -2.82 -2.52 17.02
N VAL A 81 -3.44 -1.64 17.80
CA VAL A 81 -4.21 -0.51 17.25
C VAL A 81 -3.28 0.42 16.48
N VAL A 82 -3.63 0.69 15.22
CA VAL A 82 -2.98 1.70 14.38
C VAL A 82 -3.48 3.07 14.80
N ARG A 83 -2.57 3.88 15.35
CA ARG A 83 -2.90 5.21 15.85
C ARG A 83 -3.10 6.20 14.70
N TYR A 84 -3.85 7.27 14.96
CA TYR A 84 -4.06 8.34 13.98
C TYR A 84 -2.75 9.02 13.50
N THR A 85 -1.66 8.88 14.25
CA THR A 85 -0.32 9.39 13.89
C THR A 85 0.44 8.49 12.90
N GLU A 86 -0.03 7.25 12.74
CA GLU A 86 0.59 6.27 11.86
C GLU A 86 -0.12 6.30 10.50
N HIS A 87 0.61 6.68 9.46
CA HIS A 87 0.07 6.86 8.11
C HIS A 87 0.76 5.91 7.12
N GLY A 88 0.14 5.73 5.95
CA GLY A 88 0.70 4.97 4.84
C GLY A 88 0.26 3.51 4.78
N HIS A 89 -0.62 3.06 5.68
CA HIS A 89 -1.11 1.68 5.69
C HIS A 89 -1.90 1.31 4.43
N GLY A 90 -2.54 2.29 3.77
CA GLY A 90 -3.26 2.07 2.51
C GLY A 90 -2.36 1.53 1.39
N ILE A 91 -1.04 1.76 1.47
CA ILE A 91 -0.07 1.23 0.49
C ILE A 91 -0.05 -0.30 0.42
N ILE A 92 -0.48 -1.00 1.49
CA ILE A 92 -0.61 -2.46 1.50
C ILE A 92 -1.66 -2.89 0.48
N ILE A 93 -2.84 -2.27 0.52
CA ILE A 93 -3.94 -2.57 -0.42
C ILE A 93 -3.58 -2.13 -1.83
N PHE A 94 -2.96 -0.95 -1.99
CA PHE A 94 -2.52 -0.49 -3.32
C PHE A 94 -1.54 -1.46 -3.99
N GLU A 95 -0.55 -1.97 -3.24
CA GLU A 95 0.41 -2.94 -3.81
C GLU A 95 -0.21 -4.31 -4.11
N MET A 96 -1.21 -4.72 -3.31
CA MET A 96 -2.00 -5.90 -3.62
C MET A 96 -2.79 -5.74 -4.93
N ILE A 97 -3.44 -4.58 -5.15
CA ILE A 97 -4.14 -4.29 -6.42
C ILE A 97 -3.18 -4.40 -7.59
N ASN A 98 -1.95 -3.87 -7.47
CA ASN A 98 -0.93 -3.99 -8.52
C ASN A 98 -0.60 -5.46 -8.83
N ALA A 99 -0.42 -6.30 -7.81
CA ALA A 99 -0.19 -7.73 -8.00
C ALA A 99 -1.37 -8.43 -8.69
N LEU A 100 -2.61 -8.05 -8.33
CA LEU A 100 -3.81 -8.58 -8.98
C LEU A 100 -3.92 -8.15 -10.44
N GLU A 101 -3.57 -6.91 -10.78
CA GLU A 101 -3.55 -6.44 -12.16
C GLU A 101 -2.59 -7.27 -13.00
N ILE A 102 -1.37 -7.54 -12.49
CA ILE A 102 -0.39 -8.39 -13.15
C ILE A 102 -0.94 -9.82 -13.37
N LEU A 103 -1.59 -10.41 -12.37
CA LEU A 103 -2.20 -11.74 -12.51
C LEU A 103 -3.34 -11.74 -13.54
N TYR A 104 -4.16 -10.70 -13.52
CA TYR A 104 -5.29 -10.53 -14.44
C TYR A 104 -4.81 -10.40 -15.88
N GLU A 105 -3.79 -9.58 -16.14
CA GLU A 105 -3.17 -9.39 -17.45
C GLU A 105 -2.48 -10.67 -17.96
N LYS A 106 -1.94 -11.50 -17.07
CA LYS A 106 -1.38 -12.82 -17.40
C LYS A 106 -2.42 -13.89 -17.72
N GLY A 107 -3.72 -13.56 -17.67
CA GLY A 107 -4.82 -14.47 -18.01
C GLY A 107 -5.44 -15.21 -16.83
N ASN A 108 -4.92 -15.03 -15.61
CA ASN A 108 -5.44 -15.65 -14.38
C ASN A 108 -6.62 -14.85 -13.80
N LYS A 109 -7.60 -14.50 -14.64
CA LYS A 109 -8.65 -13.50 -14.32
C LYS A 109 -9.53 -13.91 -13.15
N GLU A 110 -10.07 -15.13 -13.18
CA GLU A 110 -10.96 -15.63 -12.12
C GLU A 110 -10.23 -15.73 -10.78
N PHE A 111 -8.99 -16.20 -10.80
CA PHE A 111 -8.15 -16.28 -9.60
C PHE A 111 -7.84 -14.88 -9.04
N ALA A 112 -7.51 -13.91 -9.90
CA ALA A 112 -7.26 -12.53 -9.49
C ALA A 112 -8.52 -11.88 -8.89
N LEU A 113 -9.69 -12.08 -9.50
CA LEU A 113 -10.97 -11.58 -8.97
C LEU A 113 -11.30 -12.19 -7.61
N ARG A 114 -11.21 -13.53 -7.48
CA ARG A 114 -11.43 -14.24 -6.22
C ARG A 114 -10.47 -13.76 -5.13
N THR A 115 -9.21 -13.53 -5.49
CA THR A 115 -8.21 -12.99 -4.56
C THR A 115 -8.55 -11.56 -4.13
N GLY A 116 -8.98 -10.70 -5.07
CA GLY A 116 -9.43 -9.34 -4.75
C GLY A 116 -10.61 -9.32 -3.79
N GLU A 117 -11.60 -10.20 -3.99
CA GLU A 117 -12.74 -10.33 -3.08
C GLU A 117 -12.29 -10.73 -1.66
N TYR A 118 -11.36 -11.68 -1.54
CA TYR A 118 -10.79 -12.07 -0.26
C TYR A 118 -10.04 -10.94 0.43
N ILE A 119 -9.22 -10.18 -0.31
CA ILE A 119 -8.51 -9.02 0.23
C ILE A 119 -9.48 -7.95 0.73
N LEU A 120 -10.58 -7.71 -0.01
CA LEU A 120 -11.59 -6.75 0.41
C LEU A 120 -12.28 -7.18 1.71
N GLU A 121 -12.67 -8.45 1.82
CA GLU A 121 -13.30 -9.02 3.02
C GLU A 121 -12.35 -8.96 4.23
N SER A 122 -11.13 -9.48 4.07
CA SER A 122 -10.12 -9.46 5.14
C SER A 122 -9.72 -8.03 5.52
N GLY A 123 -9.59 -7.13 4.54
CA GLY A 123 -9.26 -5.73 4.80
C GLY A 123 -10.36 -4.98 5.55
N GLN A 124 -11.63 -5.30 5.29
CA GLN A 124 -12.77 -4.77 6.06
C GLN A 124 -12.78 -5.28 7.50
N ALA A 125 -12.42 -6.53 7.74
CA ALA A 125 -12.33 -7.09 9.09
C ALA A 125 -11.27 -6.38 9.96
N VAL A 126 -10.20 -5.87 9.33
CA VAL A 126 -9.11 -5.18 10.03
C VAL A 126 -9.41 -3.70 10.32
N HIS A 127 -10.53 -3.18 9.81
CA HIS A 127 -10.94 -1.78 9.99
C HIS A 127 -11.05 -1.37 11.48
N GLU A 128 -11.47 -2.30 12.35
CA GLU A 128 -11.61 -2.07 13.79
C GLU A 128 -10.30 -1.74 14.53
N TYR A 129 -9.15 -2.04 13.92
CA TYR A 129 -7.83 -1.77 14.51
C TYR A 129 -7.35 -0.34 14.24
N PHE A 130 -8.06 0.46 13.44
CA PHE A 130 -7.66 1.83 13.11
C PHE A 130 -8.38 2.86 13.99
N GLU A 131 -7.61 3.75 14.63
CA GLU A 131 -8.17 4.90 15.36
C GLU A 131 -8.72 5.98 14.39
N ASP A 132 -8.04 6.18 13.26
CA ASP A 132 -8.51 6.95 12.11
C ASP A 132 -8.34 6.08 10.85
N ASP A 133 -9.48 5.70 10.25
CA ASP A 133 -9.53 4.74 9.16
C ASP A 133 -9.54 5.38 7.77
N TRP A 134 -9.53 6.72 7.65
CA TRP A 134 -9.82 7.39 6.37
C TRP A 134 -9.00 6.85 5.20
N GLU A 135 -7.68 6.75 5.39
CA GLU A 135 -6.76 6.28 4.35
C GLU A 135 -7.05 4.82 3.97
N TRP A 136 -7.32 3.98 4.97
CA TRP A 136 -7.63 2.57 4.80
C TRP A 136 -8.96 2.38 4.05
N SER A 137 -9.99 3.13 4.46
CA SER A 137 -11.30 3.17 3.83
C SER A 137 -11.21 3.58 2.35
N CYS A 138 -10.38 4.59 2.01
CA CYS A 138 -10.12 4.96 0.63
C CYS A 138 -9.48 3.81 -0.17
N ALA A 139 -8.48 3.14 0.40
CA ALA A 139 -7.78 2.04 -0.28
C ALA A 139 -8.70 0.83 -0.52
N LEU A 140 -9.56 0.48 0.43
CA LEU A 140 -10.57 -0.59 0.26
C LEU A 140 -11.61 -0.23 -0.81
N GLU A 141 -12.01 1.04 -0.91
CA GLU A 141 -12.92 1.48 -1.96
C GLU A 141 -12.26 1.38 -3.34
N ASP A 142 -10.95 1.62 -3.46
CA ASP A 142 -10.23 1.42 -4.72
C ASP A 142 -10.11 -0.06 -5.09
N MET A 143 -9.92 -0.96 -4.12
CA MET A 143 -10.01 -2.42 -4.34
C MET A 143 -11.41 -2.80 -4.86
N LYS A 144 -12.46 -2.29 -4.22
CA LYS A 144 -13.85 -2.54 -4.62
C LYS A 144 -14.11 -2.07 -6.05
N LYS A 145 -13.68 -0.85 -6.40
CA LYS A 145 -13.77 -0.34 -7.79
C LYS A 145 -13.02 -1.24 -8.76
N TRP A 146 -11.81 -1.67 -8.40
CA TRP A 146 -11.03 -2.59 -9.23
C TRP A 146 -11.80 -3.88 -9.51
N ILE A 147 -12.35 -4.54 -8.48
CA ILE A 147 -13.17 -5.76 -8.64
C ILE A 147 -14.38 -5.49 -9.54
N CYS A 148 -15.13 -4.41 -9.30
CA CYS A 148 -16.31 -4.06 -10.08
C CYS A 148 -15.99 -3.80 -11.56
N ASN A 149 -14.85 -3.19 -11.86
CA ASN A 149 -14.44 -2.87 -13.23
C ASN A 149 -13.91 -4.09 -14.01
N LYS A 150 -13.51 -5.16 -13.32
CA LYS A 150 -12.89 -6.35 -13.92
C LYS A 150 -13.85 -7.55 -14.03
N LYS A 151 -15.00 -7.51 -13.36
CA LYS A 151 -16.12 -8.44 -13.55
C LYS A 151 -16.80 -8.22 -14.90
#